data_AF-A0A1M6LZS1-F1
#
_entry.id   AF-A0A1M6LZS1-F1
#
_cell.length_a   1.000
_cell.length_b   1.000
_cell.length_c   1.000
_cell.angle_alpha   90.00
_cell.angle_beta   90.00
_cell.angle_gamma   90.00
#
_symmetry.space_group_name_H-M   'P 1'
#
loop_
_entity.id
_entity.type
_entity.pdbx_description
1 polymer ?
#
loop_
_entity_poly.entity_id
_entity_poly.type
_entity_poly.pdbx_seq_one_letter_code
_entity_poly.pdbx_strand_id
1 'polypeptide(L)'
;MRYVLVHKPYEVLTQFTDENGRATLKDFVDVPNVYPVGRLDYDSEGLVLLTDDKPLQHRLSEPRFKIPKTYWVQVEGIPTDEALEQLRRGVDIKTGFTSPAEAEMLPEPVAVAERSKPVRFRVNIPTSWLRITISQGMNRQVRKMTAAVGFPTLRLIRVQIADLRIAGLPPGKWRDLTAAEIKDLKELTAGQVLGPNDFKSGARQPGAGKSTGFWPGGIRPSGDSRKPAAGSKPSGGKFGFSKPDGSRGAGPKAGPGGKAAGSRPAGGKPVGGKPTGGKSGPAGKAGGAGGKAGAGRPARPR
;
A
#
# COMPACT_ATOMS: atom_id res chain seq x y z
N MET A 1 2.40 17.96 24.50
CA MET A 1 1.86 17.64 23.17
C MET A 1 2.99 17.77 22.18
N ARG A 2 3.28 16.68 21.48
CA ARG A 2 4.32 16.60 20.46
C ARG A 2 3.70 16.14 19.15
N TYR A 3 4.17 16.72 18.06
CA TYR A 3 3.73 16.37 16.72
C TYR A 3 4.97 16.11 15.89
N VAL A 4 5.09 14.89 15.39
CA VAL A 4 6.25 14.41 14.64
C VAL A 4 5.79 13.97 13.27
N LEU A 5 6.46 14.45 12.22
CA LEU A 5 6.29 13.96 10.87
C LEU A 5 7.41 12.98 10.54
N VAL A 6 7.06 11.75 10.21
CA VAL A 6 8.03 10.73 9.79
C VAL A 6 7.83 10.34 8.33
N HIS A 7 8.92 10.19 7.60
CA HIS A 7 8.90 9.54 6.30
C HIS A 7 9.13 8.04 6.51
N LYS A 8 8.04 7.29 6.58
CA LYS A 8 8.05 5.83 6.74
C LYS A 8 8.68 5.14 5.51
N PRO A 9 9.72 4.32 5.68
CA PRO A 9 10.28 3.49 4.61
C PRO A 9 9.35 2.35 4.14
N TYR A 10 9.75 1.71 3.05
CA TYR A 10 9.13 0.50 2.54
C TYR A 10 9.38 -0.69 3.49
N GLU A 11 8.41 -1.60 3.61
CA GLU A 11 8.49 -2.79 4.48
C GLU A 11 8.67 -2.47 5.97
N VAL A 12 8.03 -1.39 6.41
CA VAL A 12 7.95 -1.01 7.82
C VAL A 12 6.49 -1.04 8.25
N LEU A 13 6.18 -1.49 9.46
CA LEU A 13 4.84 -1.41 10.02
C LEU A 13 4.55 -0.03 10.60
N THR A 14 3.32 0.47 10.43
CA THR A 14 2.86 1.74 11.02
C THR A 14 2.39 1.54 12.47
N GLN A 15 3.26 0.99 13.31
CA GLN A 15 3.06 0.75 14.74
C GLN A 15 4.43 0.66 15.44
N PHE A 16 4.45 0.63 16.78
CA PHE A 16 5.69 0.56 17.58
C PHE A 16 5.97 -0.81 18.19
N THR A 17 5.02 -1.74 18.08
CA THR A 17 5.11 -3.11 18.60
C THR A 17 4.87 -4.08 17.46
N ASP A 18 5.64 -5.17 17.38
CA ASP A 18 5.38 -6.25 16.42
C ASP A 18 5.57 -7.61 17.09
N GLU A 19 4.78 -8.58 16.62
CA GLU A 19 4.75 -9.96 17.13
C GLU A 19 5.53 -10.92 16.22
N ASN A 20 5.94 -10.49 15.03
CA ASN A 20 6.48 -11.34 13.96
C ASN A 20 7.89 -10.96 13.50
N GLY A 21 8.61 -10.10 14.24
CA GLY A 21 9.98 -9.68 13.95
C GLY A 21 10.16 -8.76 12.73
N ARG A 22 9.12 -8.06 12.29
CA ARG A 22 9.14 -7.09 11.20
C ARG A 22 9.62 -5.72 11.70
N ALA A 23 10.22 -4.94 10.79
CA ALA A 23 10.60 -3.55 11.09
C ALA A 23 9.36 -2.70 11.40
N THR A 24 9.49 -1.81 12.38
CA THR A 24 8.42 -0.96 12.92
C THR A 24 8.84 0.50 12.95
N LEU A 25 7.93 1.41 13.31
CA LEU A 25 8.29 2.82 13.50
C LEU A 25 9.32 3.03 14.61
N LYS A 26 9.40 2.10 15.58
CA LYS A 26 10.38 2.14 16.67
C LYS A 26 11.83 2.13 16.18
N ASP A 27 12.09 1.47 15.05
CA ASP A 27 13.45 1.36 14.49
C ASP A 27 13.94 2.67 13.86
N PHE A 28 13.03 3.61 13.61
CA PHE A 28 13.33 4.88 12.92
C PHE A 28 13.02 6.12 13.78
N VAL A 29 12.15 5.98 14.78
CA VAL A 29 11.67 7.08 15.62
C VAL A 29 11.98 6.75 17.07
N ASP A 30 12.93 7.49 17.64
CA ASP A 30 13.39 7.45 19.04
C ASP A 30 12.55 8.34 19.97
N VAL A 31 11.44 8.87 19.47
CA VAL A 31 10.52 9.72 20.24
C VAL A 31 9.58 8.85 21.08
N PRO A 32 9.57 8.98 22.43
CA PRO A 32 8.67 8.24 23.28
C PRO A 32 7.24 8.83 23.28
N ASN A 33 6.26 8.02 23.67
CA ASN A 33 4.87 8.41 23.94
C ASN A 33 4.12 9.09 22.77
N VAL A 34 4.55 8.87 21.52
CA VAL A 34 3.83 9.31 20.32
C VAL A 34 3.17 8.12 19.63
N TYR A 35 2.01 8.34 19.03
CA TYR A 35 1.24 7.32 18.35
C TYR A 35 0.91 7.73 16.92
N PRO A 36 0.86 6.79 15.96
CA PRO A 36 0.57 7.12 14.58
C PRO A 36 -0.86 7.61 14.40
N VAL A 37 -1.02 8.65 13.58
CA VAL A 37 -2.30 9.19 13.13
C VAL A 37 -2.73 8.43 11.88
N GLY A 38 -3.67 7.50 12.08
CA GLY A 38 -4.11 6.58 11.04
C GLY A 38 -3.06 5.52 10.73
N ARG A 39 -3.16 4.92 9.54
CA ARG A 39 -2.28 3.83 9.11
C ARG A 39 -1.76 4.07 7.71
N LEU A 40 -0.59 3.50 7.44
CA LEU A 40 -0.04 3.32 6.11
C LEU A 40 0.32 1.84 5.95
N ASP A 41 0.05 1.26 4.78
CA ASP A 41 0.30 -0.16 4.57
C ASP A 41 1.80 -0.50 4.67
N TYR A 42 2.10 -1.74 5.02
CA TYR A 42 3.48 -2.25 5.12
C TYR A 42 4.28 -2.02 3.83
N ASP A 43 3.62 -2.24 2.68
CA ASP A 43 4.19 -2.10 1.33
C ASP A 43 4.12 -0.67 0.78
N SER A 44 3.78 0.32 1.61
CA SER A 44 3.62 1.72 1.21
C SER A 44 4.57 2.62 1.98
N GLU A 45 5.01 3.70 1.34
CA GLU A 45 6.02 4.64 1.84
C GLU A 45 5.42 6.03 2.09
N GLY A 46 6.17 6.88 2.77
CA GLY A 46 5.90 8.30 2.84
C GLY A 46 5.44 8.77 4.21
N LEU A 47 4.72 9.89 4.24
CA LEU A 47 4.39 10.60 5.45
C LEU A 47 3.49 9.82 6.39
N VAL A 48 3.85 9.80 7.66
CA VAL A 48 2.99 9.44 8.77
C VAL A 48 3.14 10.53 9.83
N LEU A 49 2.02 11.06 10.32
CA LEU A 49 2.00 11.97 11.46
C LEU A 49 1.94 11.14 12.74
N LEU A 50 2.75 11.47 13.73
CA LEU A 50 2.76 10.87 15.06
C LEU A 50 2.46 11.95 16.09
N THR A 51 1.61 11.64 17.07
CA THR A 51 1.28 12.59 18.15
C THR A 51 0.82 11.89 19.42
N ASP A 52 0.95 12.58 20.55
CA ASP A 52 0.35 12.25 21.86
C ASP A 52 -1.02 12.95 22.06
N ASP A 53 -1.43 13.83 21.15
CA ASP A 53 -2.71 14.56 21.17
C ASP A 53 -3.86 13.66 20.66
N LYS A 54 -4.53 12.98 21.60
CA LYS A 54 -5.63 12.05 21.30
C LYS A 54 -6.81 12.71 20.55
N PRO A 55 -7.33 13.88 20.94
CA PRO A 55 -8.36 14.58 20.17
C PRO A 55 -7.97 14.81 18.70
N LEU A 56 -6.76 15.30 18.45
CA LEU A 56 -6.30 15.58 17.09
C LEU A 56 -6.06 14.28 16.30
N GLN A 57 -5.50 13.25 16.94
CA GLN A 57 -5.33 11.93 16.35
C GLN A 57 -6.66 11.35 15.86
N HIS A 58 -7.71 11.42 16.68
CA HIS A 58 -9.05 10.96 16.32
C HIS A 58 -9.60 11.73 15.12
N ARG A 59 -9.53 13.07 15.15
CA ARG A 59 -10.04 13.92 14.06
C ARG A 59 -9.32 13.70 12.73
N LEU A 60 -8.01 13.49 12.75
CA LEU A 60 -7.25 13.30 11.51
C LEU A 60 -7.35 11.87 10.94
N SER A 61 -7.63 10.88 11.79
CA SER A 61 -7.72 9.48 11.37
C SER A 61 -9.13 9.07 10.93
N GLU A 62 -10.17 9.74 11.43
CA GLU A 62 -11.54 9.44 11.07
C GLU A 62 -11.88 9.85 9.62
N PRO A 63 -12.40 8.94 8.77
CA PRO A 63 -12.77 9.25 7.39
C PRO A 63 -13.82 10.36 7.25
N ARG A 64 -14.62 10.61 8.30
CA ARG A 64 -15.68 11.62 8.33
C ARG A 64 -15.16 13.03 8.11
N PHE A 65 -13.94 13.32 8.57
CA PHE A 65 -13.30 14.63 8.44
C PHE A 65 -12.70 14.88 7.05
N LYS A 66 -12.69 13.86 6.17
CA LYS A 66 -12.31 13.97 4.75
C LYS A 66 -10.98 14.68 4.50
N ILE A 67 -10.02 14.53 5.42
CA ILE A 67 -8.71 15.17 5.32
C ILE A 67 -7.98 14.65 4.07
N PRO A 68 -7.65 15.52 3.10
CA PRO A 68 -7.03 15.11 1.85
C PRO A 68 -5.63 14.56 2.09
N LYS A 69 -5.32 13.49 1.36
CA LYS A 69 -4.03 12.80 1.38
C LYS A 69 -3.59 12.62 -0.06
N THR A 70 -2.42 13.15 -0.39
CA THR A 70 -1.86 13.07 -1.74
C THR A 70 -0.79 12.00 -1.79
N TYR A 71 -0.89 11.18 -2.82
CA TYR A 71 0.00 10.06 -3.09
C TYR A 71 0.68 10.25 -4.43
N TRP A 72 1.97 9.93 -4.48
CA TRP A 72 2.67 9.63 -5.71
C TRP A 72 2.64 8.13 -5.93
N VAL A 73 2.15 7.74 -7.10
CA VAL A 73 1.84 6.35 -7.43
C VAL A 73 2.57 5.99 -8.70
N GLN A 74 3.54 5.08 -8.60
CA GLN A 74 4.16 4.49 -9.77
C GLN A 74 3.29 3.31 -10.23
N VAL A 75 2.90 3.30 -11.49
CA VAL A 75 2.07 2.24 -12.09
C VAL A 75 2.79 1.56 -13.25
N GLU A 76 2.39 0.32 -13.55
CA GLU A 76 2.76 -0.34 -14.81
C GLU A 76 1.98 0.30 -15.96
N GLY A 77 2.67 0.61 -17.06
CA GLY A 77 2.08 1.23 -18.25
C GLY A 77 1.97 2.76 -18.16
N ILE A 78 1.41 3.34 -19.21
CA ILE A 78 1.09 4.77 -19.32
C ILE A 78 -0.45 4.89 -19.30
N PRO A 79 -1.03 5.39 -18.20
CA PRO A 79 -2.47 5.63 -18.09
C PRO A 79 -2.99 6.53 -19.19
N THR A 80 -4.10 6.14 -19.80
CA THR A 80 -4.80 6.98 -20.78
C THR A 80 -5.63 8.06 -20.08
N ASP A 81 -6.04 9.08 -20.83
CA ASP A 81 -6.89 10.14 -20.29
C ASP A 81 -8.24 9.60 -19.80
N GLU A 82 -8.78 8.57 -20.46
CA GLU A 82 -9.99 7.88 -20.01
C GLU A 82 -9.78 7.18 -18.66
N ALA A 83 -8.61 6.57 -18.44
CA ALA A 83 -8.28 5.95 -17.16
C ALA A 83 -8.16 6.99 -16.04
N LEU A 84 -7.53 8.14 -16.33
CA LEU A 84 -7.48 9.27 -15.39
C LEU A 84 -8.87 9.81 -15.07
N GLU A 85 -9.73 9.95 -16.08
CA GLU A 85 -11.09 10.42 -15.89
C GLU A 85 -11.95 9.44 -15.06
N GLN A 86 -11.78 8.13 -15.26
CA GLN A 86 -12.39 7.12 -14.40
C GLN A 86 -11.94 7.28 -12.94
N LEU A 87 -10.64 7.45 -12.70
CA LEU A 87 -10.12 7.70 -11.35
C LEU A 87 -10.71 8.97 -10.74
N ARG A 88 -10.89 10.03 -11.53
CA ARG A 88 -11.48 11.31 -11.08
C ARG A 88 -12.94 11.19 -10.68
N ARG A 89 -13.74 10.45 -11.45
CA ARG A 89 -15.17 10.21 -11.17
C ARG A 89 -15.39 9.24 -10.01
N GLY A 90 -14.40 8.40 -9.74
CA GLY A 90 -14.50 7.28 -8.82
C GLY A 90 -14.72 5.99 -9.58
N VAL A 91 -14.22 4.90 -9.01
CA VAL A 91 -14.22 3.57 -9.62
C VAL A 91 -14.78 2.55 -8.64
N ASP A 92 -15.38 1.49 -9.20
CA ASP A 92 -15.81 0.35 -8.39
C ASP A 92 -14.58 -0.46 -7.98
N ILE A 93 -14.27 -0.44 -6.68
CA ILE A 93 -13.31 -1.37 -6.11
C ILE A 93 -14.13 -2.45 -5.39
N LYS A 94 -13.72 -3.72 -5.40
CA LYS A 94 -14.49 -4.87 -4.83
C LYS A 94 -15.18 -4.64 -3.46
N THR A 95 -14.69 -3.69 -2.68
CA THR A 95 -15.21 -3.28 -1.36
C THR A 95 -16.28 -2.17 -1.40
N GLY A 96 -16.62 -1.63 -2.57
CA GLY A 96 -17.54 -0.52 -2.78
C GLY A 96 -17.01 0.54 -3.76
N PHE A 97 -17.88 1.44 -4.20
CA PHE A 97 -17.52 2.53 -5.11
C PHE A 97 -16.72 3.62 -4.39
N THR A 98 -15.61 4.07 -4.99
CA THR A 98 -14.80 5.15 -4.39
C THR A 98 -15.44 6.51 -4.63
N SER A 99 -15.30 7.43 -3.66
CA SER A 99 -15.57 8.85 -3.93
C SER A 99 -14.67 9.41 -5.04
N PRO A 100 -15.07 10.51 -5.70
CA PRO A 100 -14.22 11.26 -6.62
C PRO A 100 -12.84 11.55 -6.03
N ALA A 101 -11.83 11.57 -6.88
CA ALA A 101 -10.44 11.81 -6.51
C ALA A 101 -9.82 12.83 -7.47
N GLU A 102 -8.73 13.47 -7.06
CA GLU A 102 -7.89 14.18 -8.03
C GLU A 102 -6.87 13.18 -8.54
N ALA A 103 -6.77 13.03 -9.86
CA ALA A 103 -5.81 12.16 -10.50
C ALA A 103 -5.20 12.86 -11.72
N GLU A 104 -3.87 12.93 -11.73
CA GLU A 104 -3.10 13.50 -12.82
C GLU A 104 -1.79 12.74 -13.02
N MET A 105 -1.25 12.82 -14.23
CA MET A 105 0.07 12.32 -14.54
C MET A 105 1.13 13.29 -14.01
N LEU A 106 2.18 12.75 -13.40
CA LEU A 106 3.32 13.55 -12.96
C LEU A 106 4.35 13.65 -14.09
N PRO A 107 4.97 14.83 -14.30
CA PRO A 107 6.08 14.95 -15.22
C PRO A 107 7.27 14.16 -14.70
N GLU A 108 7.91 13.39 -15.58
CA GLU A 108 9.13 12.66 -15.27
C GLU A 108 10.38 13.49 -15.59
N PRO A 109 11.47 13.39 -14.80
CA PRO A 109 11.66 12.48 -13.67
C PRO A 109 11.04 12.97 -12.36
N VAL A 110 10.40 12.06 -11.61
CA VAL A 110 9.92 12.36 -10.26
C VAL A 110 11.06 12.17 -9.26
N ALA A 111 11.42 13.23 -8.54
CA ALA A 111 12.45 13.19 -7.51
C ALA A 111 11.98 12.40 -6.27
N VAL A 112 12.16 11.08 -6.29
CA VAL A 112 11.86 10.17 -5.17
C VAL A 112 13.14 9.52 -4.67
N ALA A 113 13.26 9.37 -3.35
CA ALA A 113 14.38 8.65 -2.77
C ALA A 113 14.43 7.19 -3.26
N GLU A 114 15.64 6.63 -3.36
CA GLU A 114 15.82 5.23 -3.69
C GLU A 114 15.21 4.33 -2.61
N ARG A 115 14.60 3.21 -3.05
CA ARG A 115 14.08 2.21 -2.13
C ARG A 115 15.19 1.26 -1.70
N SER A 116 15.05 0.71 -0.49
CA SER A 116 15.86 -0.40 -0.01
C SER A 116 15.76 -1.65 -0.90
N LYS A 117 14.55 -1.94 -1.42
CA LYS A 117 14.31 -3.01 -2.39
C LYS A 117 13.88 -2.42 -3.73
N PRO A 118 14.54 -2.79 -4.84
CA PRO A 118 14.16 -2.34 -6.17
C PRO A 118 12.69 -2.64 -6.46
N VAL A 119 12.04 -1.72 -7.16
CA VAL A 119 10.71 -1.97 -7.71
C VAL A 119 10.86 -3.03 -8.78
N ARG A 120 10.11 -4.14 -8.66
CA ARG A 120 10.04 -5.14 -9.72
C ARG A 120 9.21 -4.56 -10.85
N PHE A 121 9.82 -4.30 -11.99
CA PHE A 121 9.13 -3.92 -13.21
C PHE A 121 9.50 -4.89 -14.33
N ARG A 122 8.63 -5.02 -15.32
CA ARG A 122 8.92 -5.79 -16.53
C ARG A 122 9.71 -4.88 -17.46
N VAL A 123 10.89 -5.31 -17.88
CA VAL A 123 11.81 -4.51 -18.73
C VAL A 123 11.11 -3.93 -19.98
N ASN A 124 10.13 -4.65 -20.52
CA ASN A 124 9.42 -4.27 -21.74
C ASN A 124 8.10 -3.51 -21.49
N ILE A 125 7.78 -3.15 -20.24
CA ILE A 125 6.59 -2.37 -19.93
C ILE A 125 7.03 -1.03 -19.34
N PRO A 126 6.67 0.10 -19.95
CA PRO A 126 6.99 1.41 -19.39
C PRO A 126 6.33 1.56 -18.01
N THR A 127 6.90 2.41 -17.16
CA THR A 127 6.25 2.83 -15.91
C THR A 127 5.93 4.30 -15.99
N SER A 128 4.91 4.73 -15.27
CA SER A 128 4.55 6.14 -15.17
C SER A 128 4.20 6.50 -13.72
N TRP A 129 4.27 7.79 -13.42
CA TRP A 129 3.90 8.32 -12.12
C TRP A 129 2.60 9.11 -12.18
N LEU A 130 1.75 8.87 -11.20
CA LEU A 130 0.50 9.60 -10.98
C LEU A 130 0.53 10.33 -9.65
N ARG A 131 -0.07 11.52 -9.60
CA ARG A 131 -0.47 12.17 -8.36
C ARG A 131 -1.94 11.89 -8.14
N ILE A 132 -2.25 11.25 -7.01
CA ILE A 132 -3.62 10.93 -6.61
C ILE A 132 -3.91 11.54 -5.24
N THR A 133 -4.89 12.44 -5.17
CA THR A 133 -5.39 13.01 -3.89
C THR A 133 -6.74 12.38 -3.54
N ILE A 134 -6.82 11.79 -2.35
CA ILE A 134 -8.06 11.22 -1.81
C ILE A 134 -8.34 11.72 -0.40
N SER A 135 -9.61 11.90 -0.09
CA SER A 135 -10.09 12.26 1.26
C SER A 135 -10.67 11.08 2.06
N GLN A 136 -10.88 9.95 1.38
CA GLN A 136 -11.37 8.68 1.94
C GLN A 136 -10.19 7.80 2.39
N GLY A 137 -10.48 6.81 3.24
CA GLY A 137 -9.47 5.96 3.88
C GLY A 137 -9.77 4.47 3.79
N MET A 138 -10.23 3.98 2.63
CA MET A 138 -10.51 2.53 2.48
C MET A 138 -9.21 1.71 2.45
N ASN A 139 -9.27 0.44 2.88
CA ASN A 139 -8.10 -0.43 2.89
C ASN A 139 -7.53 -0.60 1.46
N ARG A 140 -6.24 -0.27 1.29
CA ARG A 140 -5.49 -0.35 0.03
C ARG A 140 -6.17 0.39 -1.14
N GLN A 141 -6.90 1.46 -0.84
CA GLN A 141 -7.79 2.09 -1.80
C GLN A 141 -7.09 2.51 -3.09
N VAL A 142 -5.99 3.28 -3.00
CA VAL A 142 -5.26 3.78 -4.18
C VAL A 142 -4.79 2.62 -5.07
N ARG A 143 -4.23 1.56 -4.47
CA ARG A 143 -3.78 0.37 -5.19
C ARG A 143 -4.93 -0.35 -5.92
N LYS A 144 -6.09 -0.43 -5.27
CA LYS A 144 -7.29 -1.01 -5.87
C LYS A 144 -7.85 -0.13 -7.00
N MET A 145 -7.80 1.18 -6.84
CA MET A 145 -8.26 2.14 -7.85
C MET A 145 -7.42 2.03 -9.13
N THR A 146 -6.09 2.10 -9.03
CA THR A 146 -5.25 2.02 -10.24
C THR A 146 -5.35 0.65 -10.90
N ALA A 147 -5.46 -0.43 -10.13
CA ALA A 147 -5.70 -1.77 -10.68
C ALA A 147 -7.06 -1.90 -11.38
N ALA A 148 -8.11 -1.25 -10.87
CA ALA A 148 -9.45 -1.28 -11.48
C ALA A 148 -9.47 -0.62 -12.87
N VAL A 149 -8.65 0.41 -13.09
CA VAL A 149 -8.49 1.05 -14.41
C VAL A 149 -7.43 0.39 -15.30
N GLY A 150 -6.86 -0.75 -14.87
CA GLY A 150 -5.91 -1.54 -15.67
C GLY A 150 -4.43 -1.22 -15.48
N PHE A 151 -4.08 -0.36 -14.52
CA PHE A 151 -2.70 0.09 -14.26
C PHE A 151 -2.26 -0.27 -12.83
N PRO A 152 -1.81 -1.51 -12.55
CA PRO A 152 -1.40 -1.94 -11.21
C PRO A 152 -0.33 -1.05 -10.58
N THR A 153 -0.48 -0.74 -9.29
CA THR A 153 0.50 0.07 -8.55
C THR A 153 1.76 -0.73 -8.21
N LEU A 154 2.91 -0.22 -8.66
CA LEU A 154 4.24 -0.72 -8.32
C LEU A 154 4.79 -0.11 -7.03
N ARG A 155 4.70 1.21 -6.90
CA ARG A 155 5.20 1.99 -5.76
C ARG A 155 4.14 3.00 -5.32
N LEU A 156 3.99 3.16 -4.01
CA LEU A 156 3.03 4.10 -3.43
C LEU A 156 3.72 4.91 -2.34
N ILE A 157 3.76 6.23 -2.51
CA ILE A 157 4.38 7.16 -1.56
C ILE A 157 3.34 8.20 -1.18
N ARG A 158 2.96 8.29 0.10
CA ARG A 158 2.15 9.40 0.60
C ARG A 158 3.03 10.63 0.79
N VAL A 159 2.88 11.63 -0.06
CA VAL A 159 3.74 12.82 -0.06
C VAL A 159 3.15 14.00 0.70
N GLN A 160 1.84 13.98 0.94
CA GLN A 160 1.16 15.07 1.61
C GLN A 160 -0.02 14.59 2.46
N ILE A 161 -0.20 15.20 3.64
CA ILE A 161 -1.37 15.04 4.52
C ILE A 161 -1.85 16.45 4.85
N ALA A 162 -3.07 16.82 4.43
CA ALA A 162 -3.51 18.22 4.48
C ALA A 162 -2.44 19.15 3.86
N ASP A 163 -1.90 20.10 4.62
CA ASP A 163 -0.83 21.01 4.15
C ASP A 163 0.59 20.52 4.47
N LEU A 164 0.73 19.42 5.22
CA LEU A 164 2.01 18.82 5.59
C LEU A 164 2.61 18.09 4.40
N ARG A 165 3.81 18.49 3.97
CA ARG A 165 4.53 17.92 2.83
C ARG A 165 5.77 17.14 3.24
N ILE A 166 6.15 16.19 2.39
CA ILE A 166 7.33 15.34 2.55
C ILE A 166 8.65 16.04 2.17
N ALA A 167 8.56 17.22 1.56
CA ALA A 167 9.68 17.92 0.97
C ALA A 167 10.87 18.03 1.94
N GLY A 168 12.03 17.56 1.48
CA GLY A 168 13.28 17.60 2.24
C GLY A 168 13.42 16.57 3.37
N LEU A 169 12.45 15.66 3.56
CA LEU A 169 12.52 14.61 4.59
C LEU A 169 12.92 13.26 3.98
N PRO A 170 14.15 12.75 4.20
CA PRO A 170 14.59 11.46 3.68
C PRO A 170 13.84 10.28 4.31
N PRO A 171 13.75 9.11 3.63
CA PRO A 171 13.17 7.91 4.20
C PRO A 171 13.82 7.54 5.54
N GLY A 172 13.01 7.15 6.52
CA GLY A 172 13.46 6.76 7.85
C GLY A 172 13.85 7.93 8.75
N LYS A 173 13.76 9.16 8.26
CA LYS A 173 13.95 10.37 9.06
C LYS A 173 12.61 10.93 9.50
N TRP A 174 12.67 11.65 10.61
CA TRP A 174 11.54 12.36 11.18
C TRP A 174 11.96 13.78 11.55
N ARG A 175 10.97 14.65 11.69
CA ARG A 175 11.13 16.01 12.22
C ARG A 175 9.93 16.39 13.08
N ASP A 176 10.13 17.29 14.01
CA ASP A 176 9.00 17.95 14.69
C ASP A 176 8.27 18.89 13.71
N LEU A 177 6.97 19.04 13.89
CA LEU A 177 6.20 20.05 13.17
C LEU A 177 6.52 21.44 13.71
N THR A 178 6.50 22.43 12.83
CA THR A 178 6.63 23.83 13.20
C THR A 178 5.35 24.32 13.90
N ALA A 179 5.45 25.41 14.67
CA ALA A 179 4.29 26.01 15.32
C ALA A 179 3.20 26.44 14.32
N ALA A 180 3.59 26.91 13.13
CA ALA A 180 2.68 27.24 12.04
C ALA A 180 1.93 26.00 11.53
N GLU A 181 2.65 24.93 11.20
CA GLU A 181 2.02 23.66 10.75
C GLU A 181 1.05 23.09 11.80
N ILE A 182 1.39 23.19 13.09
CA ILE A 182 0.51 22.74 14.17
C ILE A 182 -0.75 23.60 14.24
N LYS A 183 -0.60 24.93 14.09
CA LYS A 183 -1.74 25.86 14.07
C LYS A 183 -2.67 25.55 12.90
N ASP A 184 -2.13 25.39 11.69
CA ASP A 184 -2.91 25.10 10.48
C ASP A 184 -3.68 23.77 10.62
N LEU A 185 -3.04 22.73 11.17
CA LEU A 185 -3.72 21.45 11.47
C LEU A 185 -4.85 21.60 12.49
N LYS A 186 -4.64 22.41 13.53
CA LYS A 186 -5.65 22.65 14.55
C LYS A 186 -6.82 23.45 14.00
N GLU A 187 -6.56 24.46 13.17
CA GLU A 187 -7.61 25.24 12.51
C GLU A 187 -8.42 24.38 11.54
N LEU A 188 -7.75 23.54 10.74
CA LEU A 188 -8.41 22.59 9.84
C LEU A 188 -9.33 21.61 10.59
N THR A 189 -8.88 21.12 11.75
CA THR A 189 -9.65 20.18 12.57
C THR A 189 -10.65 20.86 13.51
N ALA A 190 -10.53 22.17 13.76
CA ALA A 190 -11.46 22.96 14.55
C ALA A 190 -12.63 23.48 13.71
N GLY A 191 -12.42 23.84 12.44
CA GLY A 191 -13.49 24.27 11.53
C GLY A 191 -14.50 23.16 11.19
N GLN A 192 -14.22 21.92 11.55
CA GLN A 192 -15.06 20.75 11.27
C GLN A 192 -15.87 20.27 12.49
N VAL A 193 -16.20 21.14 13.46
CA VAL A 193 -17.15 20.79 14.54
C VAL A 193 -18.52 20.49 13.92
N LEU A 194 -18.78 19.22 13.66
CA LEU A 194 -20.12 18.69 13.53
C LEU A 194 -20.74 18.73 14.93
N GLY A 195 -21.90 19.38 15.05
CA GLY A 195 -22.58 19.57 16.33
C GLY A 195 -22.90 18.24 17.04
N PRO A 196 -23.22 18.26 18.34
CA PRO A 196 -23.38 17.06 19.18
C PRO A 196 -24.47 16.06 18.76
N ASN A 197 -25.25 16.33 17.71
CA ASN A 197 -26.49 15.60 17.38
C ASN A 197 -26.40 14.56 16.26
N ASP A 198 -25.21 14.26 15.72
CA ASP A 198 -25.09 13.20 14.69
C ASP A 198 -24.94 11.77 15.26
N PHE A 199 -25.03 11.60 16.58
CA PHE A 199 -25.21 10.29 17.21
C PHE A 199 -26.70 9.94 17.33
N LYS A 200 -27.38 9.75 16.19
CA LYS A 200 -28.55 8.85 16.20
C LYS A 200 -28.09 7.47 15.78
N SER A 201 -27.76 6.68 16.80
CA SER A 201 -27.84 5.22 16.76
C SER A 201 -29.14 4.79 16.09
N GLY A 202 -29.05 3.90 15.10
CA GLY A 202 -30.19 3.37 14.38
C GLY A 202 -31.21 2.75 15.33
N ALA A 203 -32.28 3.50 15.63
CA ALA A 203 -33.52 2.95 16.11
C ALA A 203 -34.21 2.27 14.92
N ARG A 204 -34.17 0.94 14.93
CA ARG A 204 -34.85 0.05 14.00
C ARG A 204 -36.36 0.26 14.17
N GLN A 205 -37.01 0.95 13.23
CA GLN A 205 -38.47 0.89 13.10
C GLN A 205 -38.85 -0.27 12.16
N PRO A 206 -39.79 -1.14 12.54
CA PRO A 206 -40.23 -2.23 11.69
C PRO A 206 -41.27 -1.73 10.69
N GLY A 207 -41.02 -2.02 9.41
CA GLY A 207 -42.04 -2.17 8.38
C GLY A 207 -42.48 -0.89 7.66
N ALA A 208 -42.06 -0.74 6.40
CA ALA A 208 -42.93 -0.38 5.28
C ALA A 208 -42.13 -0.34 3.96
N GLY A 209 -42.62 -1.08 2.96
CA GLY A 209 -42.61 -0.68 1.55
C GLY A 209 -41.28 -0.64 0.80
N LYS A 210 -41.10 -1.57 -0.13
CA LYS A 210 -40.13 -1.48 -1.23
C LYS A 210 -40.39 -0.19 -2.02
N SER A 211 -39.40 0.69 -2.17
CA SER A 211 -39.41 1.72 -3.22
C SER A 211 -38.12 1.65 -4.04
N THR A 212 -38.35 1.56 -5.33
CA THR A 212 -37.40 1.59 -6.44
C THR A 212 -36.96 3.03 -6.70
N GLY A 213 -35.64 3.22 -6.86
CA GLY A 213 -35.06 4.16 -7.82
C GLY A 213 -35.17 5.67 -7.54
N PHE A 214 -34.14 6.23 -6.92
CA PHE A 214 -33.74 7.63 -7.15
C PHE A 214 -32.23 7.76 -6.97
N TRP A 215 -31.50 8.11 -8.04
CA TRP A 215 -30.07 8.45 -8.00
C TRP A 215 -29.92 9.84 -8.63
N PRO A 216 -29.42 10.86 -7.92
CA PRO A 216 -29.16 12.16 -8.50
C PRO A 216 -27.82 12.10 -9.25
N GLY A 217 -27.87 12.14 -10.58
CA GLY A 217 -26.69 12.33 -11.45
C GLY A 217 -26.32 11.12 -12.31
N GLY A 218 -26.85 11.10 -13.54
CA GLY A 218 -26.10 10.66 -14.73
C GLY A 218 -25.93 9.18 -15.03
N ILE A 219 -26.84 8.66 -15.88
CA ILE A 219 -26.70 7.56 -16.86
C ILE A 219 -26.15 6.21 -16.35
N ARG A 220 -27.06 5.23 -16.19
CA ARG A 220 -26.73 3.81 -16.16
C ARG A 220 -26.36 3.32 -17.57
N PRO A 221 -25.32 2.48 -17.76
CA PRO A 221 -25.10 1.80 -19.03
C PRO A 221 -26.24 0.82 -19.31
N SER A 222 -26.85 0.94 -20.48
CA SER A 222 -27.94 0.08 -20.95
C SER A 222 -27.43 -1.33 -21.24
N GLY A 223 -27.82 -2.31 -20.42
CA GLY A 223 -27.76 -3.73 -20.74
C GLY A 223 -29.10 -4.18 -21.31
N ASP A 224 -29.13 -4.43 -22.62
CA ASP A 224 -30.27 -5.03 -23.33
C ASP A 224 -30.38 -6.52 -22.95
N SER A 225 -31.52 -6.91 -22.39
CA SER A 225 -31.97 -8.30 -22.39
C SER A 225 -33.48 -8.35 -22.28
N ARG A 226 -34.16 -8.20 -23.42
CA ARG A 226 -35.56 -8.62 -23.58
C ARG A 226 -35.68 -10.13 -23.38
N LYS A 227 -36.33 -10.55 -22.30
CA LYS A 227 -37.03 -11.85 -22.22
C LYS A 227 -38.49 -11.63 -22.64
N PRO A 228 -39.08 -12.45 -23.52
CA PRO A 228 -40.51 -12.43 -23.74
C PRO A 228 -41.24 -13.26 -22.68
N ALA A 229 -42.51 -12.89 -22.51
CA ALA A 229 -43.43 -13.28 -21.45
C ALA A 229 -43.91 -14.74 -21.52
N ALA A 230 -44.35 -15.22 -20.37
CA ALA A 230 -45.05 -16.49 -20.19
C ALA A 230 -46.49 -16.41 -20.73
N GLY A 231 -46.87 -17.42 -21.51
CA GLY A 231 -48.25 -17.69 -21.93
C GLY A 231 -48.56 -19.18 -21.78
N SER A 232 -49.54 -19.47 -20.92
CA SER A 232 -50.52 -20.58 -20.96
C SER A 232 -50.09 -21.99 -21.42
N LYS A 233 -50.20 -22.96 -20.50
CA LYS A 233 -50.44 -24.39 -20.82
C LYS A 233 -51.80 -24.56 -21.53
N PRO A 234 -51.96 -25.62 -22.34
CA PRO A 234 -52.69 -26.78 -21.82
C PRO A 234 -52.13 -28.17 -22.20
N SER A 235 -52.51 -29.11 -21.33
CA SER A 235 -52.70 -30.57 -21.43
C SER A 235 -52.25 -31.39 -22.65
N GLY A 236 -51.57 -32.52 -22.33
CA GLY A 236 -52.05 -33.87 -22.70
C GLY A 236 -51.47 -34.51 -23.95
N GLY A 237 -50.66 -35.57 -23.78
CA GLY A 237 -50.29 -36.49 -24.85
C GLY A 237 -49.21 -37.50 -24.45
N LYS A 238 -49.63 -38.72 -24.08
CA LYS A 238 -48.79 -39.92 -23.88
C LYS A 238 -48.20 -40.38 -25.22
N PHE A 239 -46.91 -40.75 -25.26
CA PHE A 239 -46.28 -41.87 -26.00
C PHE A 239 -44.83 -41.92 -25.45
N GLY A 240 -44.22 -43.01 -24.95
CA GLY A 240 -44.34 -44.43 -25.25
C GLY A 240 -43.05 -44.87 -25.95
N PHE A 241 -42.38 -45.91 -25.41
CA PHE A 241 -41.14 -46.61 -25.85
C PHE A 241 -39.79 -46.14 -25.31
N SER A 242 -38.79 -46.97 -25.03
CA SER A 242 -38.61 -48.37 -24.58
C SER A 242 -37.09 -48.55 -24.49
N LYS A 243 -36.59 -49.20 -23.44
CA LYS A 243 -35.19 -49.69 -23.36
C LYS A 243 -35.00 -50.85 -24.37
N PRO A 244 -33.73 -51.22 -24.62
CA PRO A 244 -33.37 -52.56 -24.18
C PRO A 244 -32.03 -52.63 -23.41
N ASP A 245 -31.89 -53.80 -22.82
CA ASP A 245 -30.96 -54.30 -21.82
C ASP A 245 -30.04 -55.38 -22.45
N GLY A 246 -28.95 -55.70 -21.75
CA GLY A 246 -28.18 -56.94 -21.89
C GLY A 246 -26.92 -56.85 -22.76
N SER A 247 -25.72 -57.38 -22.46
CA SER A 247 -25.01 -58.02 -21.34
C SER A 247 -24.10 -59.12 -21.93
N ARG A 248 -22.96 -59.40 -21.24
CA ARG A 248 -22.05 -60.58 -21.36
C ARG A 248 -20.94 -60.46 -22.42
N GLY A 249 -19.67 -60.81 -22.16
CA GLY A 249 -19.00 -61.32 -20.97
C GLY A 249 -17.60 -61.88 -21.28
N ALA A 250 -16.87 -62.21 -20.21
CA ALA A 250 -15.72 -63.15 -20.08
C ALA A 250 -14.27 -62.67 -20.36
N GLY A 251 -13.43 -62.74 -19.30
CA GLY A 251 -11.94 -62.81 -19.35
C GLY A 251 -11.44 -64.24 -19.68
N PRO A 252 -10.17 -64.66 -19.38
CA PRO A 252 -9.51 -64.48 -18.06
C PRO A 252 -7.96 -64.33 -17.99
N LYS A 253 -7.50 -63.89 -16.80
CA LYS A 253 -6.30 -64.22 -15.96
C LYS A 253 -4.89 -64.51 -16.54
N ALA A 254 -3.89 -63.82 -15.98
CA ALA A 254 -2.74 -64.40 -15.23
C ALA A 254 -1.91 -63.30 -14.50
N GLY A 255 -1.46 -63.55 -13.27
CA GLY A 255 -0.35 -62.84 -12.57
C GLY A 255 0.72 -63.87 -12.16
N PRO A 256 1.53 -63.69 -11.10
CA PRO A 256 2.21 -62.49 -10.55
C PRO A 256 3.72 -62.74 -10.21
N GLY A 257 4.47 -61.72 -9.77
CA GLY A 257 5.81 -61.84 -9.12
C GLY A 257 6.68 -60.60 -9.35
N GLY A 258 7.47 -60.04 -8.43
CA GLY A 258 7.87 -60.40 -7.06
C GLY A 258 8.56 -59.19 -6.36
N LYS A 259 8.82 -59.36 -5.06
CA LYS A 259 9.37 -58.38 -4.09
C LYS A 259 10.91 -58.32 -4.08
N ALA A 260 11.50 -57.20 -3.61
CA ALA A 260 12.63 -57.06 -2.65
C ALA A 260 13.24 -55.64 -2.80
N ALA A 261 13.41 -54.77 -1.79
CA ALA A 261 14.09 -54.82 -0.49
C ALA A 261 15.60 -54.45 -0.54
N GLY A 262 15.99 -53.50 0.33
CA GLY A 262 17.38 -53.16 0.72
C GLY A 262 17.96 -51.92 0.03
N SER A 263 18.74 -51.03 0.64
CA SER A 263 19.22 -50.85 2.02
C SER A 263 20.06 -49.55 2.05
N ARG A 264 20.14 -48.90 3.22
CA ARG A 264 21.06 -47.79 3.55
C ARG A 264 22.53 -48.26 3.40
N PRO A 265 23.49 -47.33 3.37
CA PRO A 265 24.38 -47.32 4.53
C PRO A 265 24.67 -45.93 5.11
N ALA A 266 25.09 -45.98 6.36
CA ALA A 266 25.59 -44.88 7.18
C ALA A 266 27.12 -44.80 7.12
N GLY A 267 27.66 -43.65 7.52
CA GLY A 267 28.92 -43.56 8.26
C GLY A 267 30.13 -42.99 7.50
N GLY A 268 30.73 -41.93 8.07
CA GLY A 268 32.10 -41.53 7.75
C GLY A 268 32.46 -40.06 8.00
N LYS A 269 32.75 -39.68 9.25
CA LYS A 269 33.71 -38.59 9.57
C LYS A 269 35.14 -39.14 9.37
N PRO A 270 36.15 -38.32 9.03
CA PRO A 270 37.07 -37.78 10.06
C PRO A 270 37.46 -36.28 9.84
N VAL A 271 37.57 -35.47 10.89
CA VAL A 271 38.79 -35.06 11.65
C VAL A 271 39.68 -34.02 10.95
N GLY A 272 39.74 -32.83 11.57
CA GLY A 272 40.99 -32.17 11.96
C GLY A 272 41.77 -31.37 10.92
N GLY A 273 41.95 -30.07 11.18
CA GLY A 273 42.95 -29.26 10.46
C GLY A 273 42.84 -27.76 10.71
N LYS A 274 43.32 -27.29 11.86
CA LYS A 274 43.62 -25.88 12.14
C LYS A 274 45.00 -25.56 11.52
N PRO A 275 45.21 -24.35 10.99
CA PRO A 275 46.43 -23.60 11.35
C PRO A 275 46.05 -22.13 11.63
N THR A 276 46.22 -21.58 12.84
CA THR A 276 47.46 -21.00 13.41
C THR A 276 48.32 -20.19 12.43
N GLY A 277 48.30 -18.88 12.63
CA GLY A 277 49.51 -18.05 12.74
C GLY A 277 50.17 -17.59 11.44
N GLY A 278 50.11 -16.28 11.19
CA GLY A 278 50.89 -15.65 10.14
C GLY A 278 50.79 -14.12 10.15
N LYS A 279 51.10 -13.48 11.29
CA LYS A 279 51.45 -12.05 11.31
C LYS A 279 52.83 -11.92 10.66
N SER A 280 52.92 -11.18 9.56
CA SER A 280 54.19 -10.61 9.08
C SER A 280 53.94 -9.17 8.63
N GLY A 281 54.42 -8.22 9.43
CA GLY A 281 54.94 -6.96 8.89
C GLY A 281 56.35 -7.23 8.33
N PRO A 282 56.89 -6.34 7.49
CA PRO A 282 57.41 -5.10 8.06
C PRO A 282 57.13 -3.86 7.21
N ALA A 283 56.67 -2.77 7.85
CA ALA A 283 56.82 -1.42 7.33
C ALA A 283 58.06 -0.81 7.98
N GLY A 284 59.13 -0.66 7.19
CA GLY A 284 60.39 -0.08 7.62
C GLY A 284 60.68 1.24 6.92
N LYS A 285 61.07 2.23 7.73
CA LYS A 285 61.82 3.49 7.47
C LYS A 285 61.06 4.59 6.71
N ALA A 286 60.79 5.76 7.28
CA ALA A 286 61.64 6.76 7.96
C ALA A 286 62.60 7.51 7.02
N GLY A 287 62.38 8.83 6.94
CA GLY A 287 63.18 9.85 6.25
C GLY A 287 62.25 10.76 5.43
N GLY A 288 62.14 12.07 5.63
CA GLY A 288 62.84 13.01 6.49
C GLY A 288 62.62 14.42 5.92
N ALA A 289 62.32 15.36 6.81
CA ALA A 289 62.63 16.80 6.76
C ALA A 289 62.20 17.68 5.56
N GLY A 290 61.47 18.75 5.92
CA GLY A 290 61.90 20.11 5.56
C GLY A 290 60.90 20.94 4.78
N GLY A 291 60.52 22.12 5.31
CA GLY A 291 60.00 23.18 4.46
C GLY A 291 59.06 24.23 5.05
N LYS A 292 59.54 24.98 6.05
CA LYS A 292 59.29 26.41 6.32
C LYS A 292 57.87 27.01 6.23
N ALA A 293 57.51 27.55 7.40
CA ALA A 293 56.65 28.70 7.68
C ALA A 293 56.61 29.81 6.62
N GLY A 294 55.40 30.28 6.34
CA GLY A 294 55.11 31.59 5.74
C GLY A 294 53.97 32.26 6.51
N ALA A 295 54.32 33.11 7.46
CA ALA A 295 53.39 33.95 8.21
C ALA A 295 53.02 35.19 7.38
N GLY A 296 51.77 35.31 6.98
CA GLY A 296 51.19 36.52 6.37
C GLY A 296 50.37 37.29 7.41
N ARG A 297 50.93 38.39 7.93
CA ARG A 297 50.22 39.43 8.69
C ARG A 297 49.13 40.10 7.85
N PRO A 298 47.98 40.50 8.43
CA PRO A 298 47.16 41.57 7.88
C PRO A 298 47.33 42.90 8.64
N ALA A 299 46.89 43.96 7.97
CA ALA A 299 46.53 45.30 8.45
C ALA A 299 47.60 46.40 8.54
N ARG A 300 47.39 47.45 7.72
CA ARG A 300 47.38 48.85 8.16
C ARG A 300 46.33 49.63 7.35
N PRO A 301 45.59 50.56 7.97
CA PRO A 301 44.58 51.38 7.30
C PRO A 301 45.15 52.73 6.86
N ARG A 302 44.56 53.30 5.80
CA ARG A 302 44.35 54.73 5.58
C ARG A 302 43.07 54.90 4.77
#